data_AF-A0A2A4VM77-F1
#
_entry.id   AF-A0A2A4VM77-F1
#
_cell.length_a   1.000
_cell.length_b   1.000
_cell.length_c   1.000
_cell.angle_alpha   90.00
_cell.angle_beta   90.00
_cell.angle_gamma   90.00
#
_symmetry.space_group_name_H-M   'P 1'
#
loop_
_entity.id
_entity.type
_entity.pdbx_description
1 polymer ?
#
loop_
_entity_poly.entity_id
_entity_poly.type
_entity_poly.pdbx_seq_one_letter_code
_entity_poly.pdbx_strand_id
1 'polypeptide(L)'
;MFGFVLHYCWNIKRLIFYPMAILTIICSALIATKTAMFASLLLVFLIPIVNERANVFKLTKLKLKLFIPLLIFSSLLIYFILDLLHTIGLYDKVIWVIQEKGVLGLLLSGRIEFSTQIIEAFMLFSTWFEYAFGVGTIGMSDYFFSKYSSEVDPVDLFVYFGVIGSTIVYFTYYIMMLPAFSVFRRSSFLSPIIVLVNMILLLLSFFSGHILNSGMLGLLWGVFNSLVFIKPIERQKDSYND
;
A
#
# COMPACT_ATOMS: atom_id res chain seq x y z
N MET A 1 7.11 -6.79 -7.95
CA MET A 1 8.01 -6.76 -9.13
C MET A 1 8.49 -5.34 -9.46
N PHE A 2 7.61 -4.40 -9.82
CA PHE A 2 8.01 -3.02 -10.19
C PHE A 2 8.89 -2.33 -9.13
N GLY A 3 8.56 -2.46 -7.84
CA GLY A 3 9.39 -1.91 -6.77
C GLY A 3 10.83 -2.45 -6.77
N PHE A 4 11.01 -3.76 -7.00
CA PHE A 4 12.32 -4.39 -7.08
C PHE A 4 13.14 -3.87 -8.26
N VAL A 5 12.53 -3.77 -9.44
CA VAL A 5 13.18 -3.25 -10.66
C VAL A 5 13.61 -1.80 -10.47
N LEU A 6 12.72 -0.94 -9.98
CA LEU A 6 13.01 0.47 -9.72
C LEU A 6 14.12 0.65 -8.67
N HIS A 7 14.11 -0.16 -7.62
CA HIS A 7 15.18 -0.17 -6.60
C HIS A 7 16.53 -0.58 -7.20
N TYR A 8 16.55 -1.62 -8.03
CA TYR A 8 17.75 -2.08 -8.71
C TYR A 8 18.30 -1.00 -9.67
N CYS A 9 17.43 -0.40 -10.49
CA CYS A 9 17.78 0.71 -11.38
C CYS A 9 18.35 1.90 -10.60
N TRP A 10 17.73 2.27 -9.47
CA TRP A 10 18.21 3.39 -8.64
C TRP A 10 19.62 3.17 -8.09
N ASN A 11 19.93 1.96 -7.62
CA ASN A 11 21.22 1.69 -6.98
C ASN A 11 22.36 1.43 -7.98
N ILE A 12 22.08 0.90 -9.17
CA ILE A 12 23.13 0.56 -10.16
C ILE A 12 23.25 1.62 -11.26
N LYS A 13 22.15 1.99 -11.92
CA LYS A 13 22.14 2.96 -13.03
C LYS A 13 21.00 3.95 -12.89
N ARG A 14 21.23 5.02 -12.12
CA ARG A 14 20.23 6.07 -11.82
C ARG A 14 19.57 6.69 -13.05
N LEU A 15 20.24 6.74 -14.20
CA LEU A 15 19.65 7.27 -15.44
C LEU A 15 18.51 6.37 -15.98
N ILE A 16 18.59 5.06 -15.78
CA ILE A 16 17.57 4.09 -16.23
C ILE A 16 16.34 4.13 -15.31
N PHE A 17 16.47 4.65 -14.09
CA PHE A 17 15.36 4.78 -13.16
C PHE A 17 14.22 5.63 -13.73
N TYR A 18 14.52 6.79 -14.34
CA TYR A 18 13.50 7.71 -14.84
C TYR A 18 12.58 7.10 -15.93
N PRO A 19 13.09 6.48 -17.02
CA PRO A 19 12.23 5.83 -17.99
C PRO A 19 11.46 4.64 -17.39
N MET A 20 12.06 3.88 -16.46
CA MET A 20 11.36 2.78 -15.79
C MET A 20 10.25 3.27 -14.84
N ALA A 21 10.44 4.42 -14.20
CA ALA A 21 9.43 5.05 -13.36
C ALA A 21 8.21 5.47 -14.19
N ILE A 22 8.44 6.10 -15.34
CA ILE A 22 7.38 6.49 -16.29
C ILE A 22 6.63 5.24 -16.77
N LEU A 23 7.36 4.20 -17.19
CA LEU A 23 6.75 2.94 -17.62
C LEU A 23 5.90 2.31 -16.51
N THR A 24 6.38 2.32 -15.27
CA THR A 24 5.63 1.80 -14.10
C THR A 24 4.32 2.56 -13.89
N ILE A 25 4.34 3.89 -14.01
CA ILE A 25 3.13 4.71 -13.90
C ILE A 25 2.16 4.42 -15.06
N ILE A 26 2.65 4.35 -16.30
CA ILE A 26 1.82 4.03 -17.47
C ILE A 26 1.18 2.64 -17.32
N CYS A 27 1.95 1.62 -16.96
CA CYS A 27 1.41 0.28 -16.73
C CYS A 27 0.35 0.27 -15.64
N SER A 28 0.55 1.01 -14.54
CA SER A 28 -0.45 1.10 -13.48
C SER A 28 -1.73 1.83 -13.92
N ALA A 29 -1.59 2.85 -14.78
CA ALA A 29 -2.73 3.56 -15.35
C ALA A 29 -3.52 2.67 -16.32
N LEU A 30 -2.84 1.81 -17.09
CA LEU A 30 -3.49 0.84 -17.99
C LEU A 30 -4.27 -0.24 -17.22
N ILE A 31 -3.83 -0.61 -16.01
CA ILE A 31 -4.59 -1.50 -15.12
C ILE A 31 -5.87 -0.82 -14.60
N ALA A 32 -5.96 0.52 -14.70
CA ALA A 32 -7.14 1.33 -14.39
C ALA A 32 -7.71 1.15 -12.97
N THR A 33 -6.90 0.69 -12.01
CA THR A 33 -7.31 0.61 -10.60
C THR A 33 -6.71 1.78 -9.81
N LYS A 34 -7.56 2.50 -9.08
CA LYS A 34 -7.14 3.65 -8.23
C LYS A 34 -6.01 3.26 -7.28
N THR A 35 -6.06 2.03 -6.77
CA THR A 35 -5.07 1.46 -5.85
C THR A 35 -3.73 1.20 -6.52
N ALA A 36 -3.69 0.63 -7.73
CA ALA A 36 -2.43 0.42 -8.46
C ALA A 36 -1.78 1.73 -8.91
N MET A 37 -2.59 2.71 -9.36
CA MET A 37 -2.10 4.05 -9.71
C MET A 37 -1.50 4.75 -8.50
N PHE A 38 -2.15 4.65 -7.33
CA PHE A 38 -1.61 5.22 -6.10
C PHE A 38 -0.33 4.49 -5.64
N ALA A 39 -0.30 3.16 -5.73
CA ALA A 39 0.86 2.34 -5.40
C ALA A 39 2.10 2.68 -6.25
N SER A 40 1.93 2.85 -7.56
CA SER A 40 3.03 3.15 -8.49
C SER A 40 3.61 4.55 -8.22
N LEU A 41 2.75 5.54 -7.98
CA LEU A 41 3.17 6.89 -7.59
C LEU A 41 3.96 6.87 -6.28
N LEU A 42 3.45 6.16 -5.26
CA LEU A 42 4.16 5.97 -4.00
C LEU A 42 5.52 5.28 -4.20
N LEU A 43 5.59 4.22 -5.01
CA LEU A 43 6.84 3.52 -5.28
C LEU A 43 7.88 4.44 -5.94
N VAL A 44 7.51 5.13 -7.02
CA VAL A 44 8.41 6.02 -7.75
C VAL A 44 8.95 7.13 -6.83
N PHE A 45 8.10 7.65 -5.94
CA PHE A 45 8.48 8.71 -5.01
C PHE A 45 9.32 8.21 -3.82
N LEU A 46 8.94 7.08 -3.22
CA LEU A 46 9.55 6.59 -1.98
C LEU A 46 10.85 5.81 -2.21
N ILE A 47 11.07 5.21 -3.37
CA ILE A 47 12.30 4.45 -3.66
C ILE A 47 13.58 5.29 -3.49
N PRO A 48 13.68 6.51 -4.06
CA PRO A 48 14.82 7.39 -3.81
C PRO A 48 15.04 7.69 -2.33
N ILE A 49 13.97 7.92 -1.57
CA ILE A 49 14.02 8.29 -0.14
C ILE A 49 14.49 7.11 0.70
N VAL A 50 13.88 5.94 0.52
CA VAL A 50 14.16 4.74 1.30
C VAL A 50 15.58 4.24 1.05
N ASN A 51 16.12 4.46 -0.15
CA ASN A 51 17.50 4.13 -0.50
C ASN A 51 18.56 5.01 0.19
N GLU A 52 18.18 6.09 0.88
CA GLU A 52 19.11 6.82 1.76
C GLU A 52 19.38 6.12 3.10
N ARG A 53 18.68 5.01 3.40
CA ARG A 53 18.91 4.10 4.54
C ARG A 53 19.01 4.82 5.90
N ALA A 54 20.21 4.94 6.46
CA ALA A 54 20.45 5.61 7.73
C ALA A 54 20.06 7.10 7.73
N ASN A 55 19.99 7.73 6.54
CA ASN A 55 19.60 9.12 6.38
C ASN A 55 18.10 9.29 6.03
N VAL A 56 17.29 8.22 6.09
CA VAL A 56 15.83 8.27 5.78
C VAL A 56 15.06 9.26 6.66
N PHE A 57 15.51 9.54 7.88
CA PHE A 57 14.87 10.54 8.75
C PHE A 57 15.57 11.91 8.74
N LYS A 58 16.74 12.04 8.10
CA LYS A 58 17.47 13.32 8.01
C LYS A 58 17.00 14.13 6.80
N LEU A 59 16.91 15.45 6.91
CA LEU A 59 16.64 16.29 5.74
C LEU A 59 17.89 16.35 4.85
N THR A 60 17.82 15.70 3.68
CA THR A 60 18.90 15.68 2.69
C THR A 60 18.56 16.55 1.49
N LYS A 61 19.58 16.96 0.72
CA LYS A 61 19.38 17.70 -0.54
C LYS A 61 18.52 16.93 -1.54
N LEU A 62 18.54 15.59 -1.51
CA LEU A 62 17.70 14.74 -2.36
C LEU A 62 16.23 14.96 -2.04
N LYS A 63 15.84 14.89 -0.77
CA LYS A 63 14.46 15.11 -0.33
C LYS A 63 14.00 16.50 -0.69
N LEU A 64 14.83 17.51 -0.46
CA LEU A 64 14.47 18.88 -0.81
C LEU A 64 14.22 19.04 -2.31
N LYS A 65 15.09 18.45 -3.15
CA LYS A 65 14.91 18.43 -4.62
C LYS A 65 13.68 17.65 -5.08
N LEU A 66 13.21 16.69 -4.28
CA LEU A 66 12.04 15.88 -4.61
C LEU A 66 10.73 16.55 -4.13
N PHE A 67 10.71 17.08 -2.90
CA PHE A 67 9.52 17.67 -2.27
C PHE A 67 9.20 19.07 -2.80
N ILE A 68 10.20 19.93 -3.09
CA ILE A 68 9.92 21.30 -3.57
C ILE A 68 9.15 21.28 -4.90
N PRO A 69 9.62 20.59 -5.96
CA PRO A 69 8.88 20.55 -7.23
C PRO A 69 7.51 19.88 -7.08
N LEU A 70 7.41 18.84 -6.24
CA LEU A 70 6.14 18.18 -5.97
C LEU A 70 5.14 19.14 -5.33
N LEU A 71 5.56 19.93 -4.35
CA LEU A 71 4.69 20.89 -3.66
C LEU A 71 4.24 21.99 -4.63
N ILE A 72 5.17 22.55 -5.42
CA ILE A 72 4.85 23.56 -6.43
C ILE A 72 3.84 23.00 -7.45
N PHE A 73 4.12 21.82 -8.00
CA PHE A 73 3.24 21.19 -8.99
C PHE A 73 1.87 20.85 -8.41
N SER A 74 1.81 20.30 -7.19
CA SER A 74 0.55 20.02 -6.50
C SER A 74 -0.28 21.27 -6.26
N SER A 75 0.35 22.38 -5.84
CA SER A 75 -0.35 23.64 -5.63
C SER A 75 -0.92 24.21 -6.93
N LEU A 76 -0.16 24.15 -8.03
CA LEU A 76 -0.63 24.56 -9.36
C LEU A 76 -1.79 23.68 -9.84
N LEU A 77 -1.70 22.37 -9.62
CA LEU A 77 -2.73 21.42 -10.00
C LEU A 77 -4.02 21.66 -9.23
N ILE A 78 -3.94 21.87 -7.90
CA ILE A 78 -5.09 22.21 -7.07
C ILE A 78 -5.73 23.51 -7.56
N TYR A 79 -4.93 24.55 -7.81
CA TYR A 79 -5.43 25.82 -8.35
C TYR A 79 -6.20 25.61 -9.66
N PHE A 80 -5.63 24.86 -10.60
CA PHE A 80 -6.27 24.58 -11.89
C PHE A 80 -7.56 23.75 -11.76
N ILE A 81 -7.57 22.75 -10.88
CA ILE A 81 -8.78 21.95 -10.62
C ILE A 81 -9.89 22.84 -10.05
N LEU A 82 -9.57 23.69 -9.08
CA LEU A 82 -10.56 24.57 -8.45
C LEU A 82 -11.16 25.55 -9.46
N ASP A 83 -10.32 26.16 -10.30
CA ASP A 83 -10.76 27.09 -11.36
C ASP A 83 -11.66 26.38 -12.39
N LEU A 84 -11.26 25.19 -12.84
CA LEU A 84 -12.06 24.36 -13.74
C LEU A 84 -13.41 23.99 -13.11
N LEU A 85 -13.41 23.63 -11.83
CA LEU A 85 -14.60 23.21 -11.09
C LEU A 85 -15.60 24.35 -10.88
N HIS A 86 -15.12 25.58 -10.67
CA HIS A 86 -15.94 26.79 -10.64
C HIS A 86 -16.53 27.08 -12.02
N THR A 87 -15.73 26.98 -13.08
CA THR A 87 -16.17 27.29 -14.45
C THR A 87 -17.30 26.37 -14.92
N ILE A 88 -17.25 25.08 -14.57
CA ILE A 88 -18.28 24.10 -14.92
C ILE A 88 -19.47 24.06 -13.93
N GLY A 89 -19.47 24.91 -12.89
CA GLY A 89 -20.54 24.96 -11.88
C GLY A 89 -20.65 23.70 -11.00
N LEU A 90 -19.61 22.87 -10.93
CA LEU A 90 -19.58 21.67 -10.08
C LEU A 90 -18.97 21.93 -8.70
N TYR A 91 -18.43 23.14 -8.47
CA TYR A 91 -17.79 23.48 -7.21
C TYR A 91 -18.73 23.28 -6.03
N ASP A 92 -19.91 23.89 -6.06
CA ASP A 92 -20.87 23.81 -4.95
C ASP A 92 -21.31 22.37 -4.67
N LYS A 93 -21.45 21.55 -5.72
CA LYS A 93 -21.77 20.12 -5.59
C LYS A 93 -20.66 19.34 -4.89
N VAL A 94 -19.40 19.57 -5.27
CA VAL A 94 -18.26 18.88 -4.65
C VAL A 94 -18.09 19.33 -3.19
N ILE A 95 -18.24 20.62 -2.91
CA ILE A 95 -18.14 21.15 -1.54
C ILE A 95 -19.25 20.56 -0.68
N TRP A 96 -20.48 20.49 -1.19
CA TRP A 96 -21.60 19.84 -0.50
C TRP A 96 -21.31 18.36 -0.20
N VAL A 97 -20.79 17.61 -1.17
CA VAL A 97 -20.40 16.20 -0.95
C VAL A 97 -19.30 16.08 0.10
N ILE A 98 -18.31 16.97 0.10
CA ILE A 98 -17.24 16.98 1.11
C ILE A 98 -17.78 17.31 2.50
N GLN A 99 -18.75 18.22 2.61
CA GLN A 99 -19.39 18.54 3.89
C GLN A 99 -20.19 17.36 4.44
N GLU A 100 -20.92 16.66 3.58
CA GLU A 100 -21.79 15.55 4.00
C GLU A 100 -21.01 14.26 4.29
N LYS A 101 -20.03 13.91 3.45
CA LYS A 101 -19.28 12.62 3.54
C LYS A 101 -17.86 12.75 4.09
N GLY A 102 -17.36 13.97 4.25
CA GLY A 102 -15.96 14.22 4.57
C GLY A 102 -15.00 13.88 3.42
N VAL A 103 -13.73 14.29 3.58
CA VAL A 103 -12.66 14.02 2.59
C VAL A 103 -12.38 12.51 2.46
N LEU A 104 -12.46 11.78 3.58
CA LEU A 104 -12.25 10.33 3.58
C LEU A 104 -13.39 9.58 2.91
N GLY A 105 -14.66 10.00 3.08
CA GLY A 105 -15.80 9.39 2.39
C GLY A 105 -15.76 9.59 0.87
N LEU A 106 -15.20 10.72 0.42
CA LEU A 106 -14.96 10.97 -1.01
C LEU A 106 -13.84 10.09 -1.58
N LEU A 107 -12.76 9.87 -0.84
CA LEU A 107 -11.64 9.01 -1.25
C LEU A 107 -12.00 7.51 -1.24
N LEU A 108 -12.68 7.06 -0.18
CA LEU A 108 -13.08 5.67 0.01
C LEU A 108 -14.40 5.33 -0.70
N SER A 109 -15.02 6.29 -1.40
CA SER A 109 -16.11 6.07 -2.35
C SER A 109 -17.29 5.25 -1.77
N GLY A 110 -17.72 5.55 -0.55
CA GLY A 110 -18.83 4.83 0.11
C GLY A 110 -18.43 3.54 0.85
N ARG A 111 -17.14 3.15 0.83
CA ARG A 111 -16.66 1.94 1.52
C ARG A 111 -16.68 2.06 3.03
N ILE A 112 -16.55 3.26 3.58
CA ILE A 112 -16.61 3.46 5.04
C ILE A 112 -18.02 3.13 5.52
N GLU A 113 -19.04 3.72 4.88
CA GLU A 113 -20.44 3.52 5.22
C GLU A 113 -20.83 2.05 5.11
N PHE A 114 -20.36 1.38 4.05
CA PHE A 114 -20.60 -0.04 3.86
C PHE A 114 -19.84 -0.94 4.86
N SER A 115 -18.61 -0.57 5.24
CA SER A 115 -17.85 -1.23 6.30
C SER A 115 -18.56 -1.13 7.65
N THR A 116 -19.08 0.06 7.97
CA THR A 116 -19.83 0.30 9.21
C THR A 116 -21.09 -0.55 9.26
N GLN A 117 -21.86 -0.60 8.16
CA GLN A 117 -23.05 -1.46 8.06
C GLN A 117 -22.72 -2.94 8.27
N ILE A 118 -21.63 -3.43 7.67
CA ILE A 118 -21.15 -4.81 7.84
C ILE A 118 -20.81 -5.09 9.31
N ILE A 119 -20.03 -4.22 9.93
CA ILE A 119 -19.62 -4.39 11.33
C ILE A 119 -20.83 -4.35 12.25
N GLU A 120 -21.76 -3.41 12.05
CA GLU A 120 -22.95 -3.28 12.88
C GLU A 120 -23.85 -4.53 12.80
N ALA A 121 -24.09 -5.06 11.59
CA ALA A 121 -24.89 -6.27 11.46
C ALA A 121 -24.17 -7.49 12.04
N PHE A 122 -22.85 -7.61 11.83
CA PHE A 122 -22.05 -8.66 12.44
C PHE A 122 -22.14 -8.60 13.97
N MET A 123 -21.98 -7.41 14.57
CA MET A 123 -22.10 -7.24 16.02
C MET A 123 -23.50 -7.54 16.55
N LEU A 124 -24.55 -7.32 15.75
CA LEU A 124 -25.94 -7.51 16.17
C LEU A 124 -26.39 -8.98 16.06
N PHE A 125 -25.98 -9.68 15.00
CA PHE A 125 -26.49 -11.01 14.68
C PHE A 125 -25.51 -12.15 14.99
N SER A 126 -24.22 -11.87 15.17
CA SER A 126 -23.23 -12.91 15.40
C SER A 126 -23.21 -13.41 16.84
N THR A 127 -23.04 -14.71 16.96
CA THR A 127 -22.78 -15.41 18.22
C THR A 127 -21.34 -15.19 18.70
N TRP A 128 -21.07 -15.48 19.97
CA TRP A 128 -19.71 -15.37 20.52
C TRP A 128 -18.69 -16.26 19.78
N PHE A 129 -19.14 -17.38 19.20
CA PHE A 129 -18.28 -18.30 18.45
C PHE A 129 -17.90 -17.71 17.09
N GLU A 130 -18.87 -17.13 16.38
CA GLU A 130 -18.65 -16.38 15.15
C GLU A 130 -17.79 -15.14 15.37
N TYR A 131 -17.90 -14.50 16.54
CA TYR A 131 -17.00 -13.39 16.89
C TYR A 131 -15.54 -13.85 17.01
N ALA A 132 -15.31 -15.04 17.55
CA ALA A 132 -13.97 -15.60 17.75
C ALA A 132 -13.35 -16.13 16.44
N PHE A 133 -14.12 -16.88 15.65
CA PHE A 133 -13.64 -17.63 14.48
C PHE A 133 -14.10 -17.08 13.13
N GLY A 134 -15.01 -16.11 13.12
CA GLY A 134 -15.61 -15.54 11.94
C GLY A 134 -16.80 -16.34 11.41
N VAL A 135 -17.54 -15.71 10.50
CA VAL A 135 -18.71 -16.28 9.82
C VAL A 135 -18.32 -16.90 8.47
N GLY A 136 -17.12 -16.59 7.97
CA GLY A 136 -16.66 -16.96 6.64
C GLY A 136 -17.38 -16.19 5.52
N THR A 137 -16.91 -16.39 4.29
CA THR A 137 -17.48 -15.72 3.10
C THR A 137 -18.88 -16.21 2.73
N ILE A 138 -19.19 -17.47 3.08
CA ILE A 138 -20.49 -18.09 2.80
C ILE A 138 -21.54 -17.61 3.79
N GLY A 139 -21.27 -17.57 5.09
CA GLY A 139 -22.26 -17.10 6.07
C GLY A 139 -22.61 -15.61 5.92
N MET A 140 -21.79 -14.83 5.21
CA MET A 140 -22.14 -13.45 4.84
C MET A 140 -23.36 -13.35 3.92
N SER A 141 -23.71 -14.39 3.13
CA SER A 141 -24.97 -14.38 2.36
C SER A 141 -26.21 -14.33 3.24
N ASP A 142 -26.11 -14.91 4.43
CA ASP A 142 -27.25 -15.08 5.33
C ASP A 142 -27.54 -13.78 6.08
N TYR A 143 -26.51 -12.95 6.29
CA TYR A 143 -26.62 -11.64 6.92
C TYR A 143 -26.82 -10.50 5.90
N PHE A 144 -26.37 -10.66 4.64
CA PHE A 144 -26.44 -9.60 3.61
C PHE A 144 -26.84 -10.11 2.22
N PHE A 145 -27.93 -9.54 1.67
CA PHE A 145 -28.51 -9.95 0.39
C PHE A 145 -27.80 -9.41 -0.88
N SER A 146 -26.90 -8.42 -0.79
CA SER A 146 -26.39 -7.73 -2.00
C SER A 146 -24.88 -7.61 -2.16
N LYS A 147 -24.09 -7.63 -1.08
CA LYS A 147 -22.63 -7.42 -1.19
C LYS A 147 -21.84 -8.12 -0.08
N TYR A 148 -20.86 -8.92 -0.50
CA TYR A 148 -20.14 -9.89 0.33
C TYR A 148 -18.82 -9.39 0.95
N SER A 149 -18.37 -8.18 0.59
CA SER A 149 -17.06 -7.65 0.99
C SER A 149 -17.15 -6.14 1.10
N SER A 150 -16.64 -5.62 2.22
CA SER A 150 -16.48 -4.18 2.46
C SER A 150 -15.46 -3.54 1.51
N GLU A 151 -14.66 -4.39 0.86
CA GLU A 151 -13.49 -4.05 0.07
C GLU A 151 -12.47 -3.22 0.88
N VAL A 152 -12.40 -3.52 2.19
CA VAL A 152 -11.44 -2.98 3.16
C VAL A 152 -10.89 -4.17 3.95
N ASP A 153 -9.62 -4.53 3.73
CA ASP A 153 -9.07 -5.81 4.22
C ASP A 153 -9.25 -6.00 5.73
N PRO A 154 -8.98 -5.01 6.62
CA PRO A 154 -9.19 -5.19 8.06
C PRO A 154 -10.61 -5.59 8.46
N VAL A 155 -11.61 -5.04 7.77
CA VAL A 155 -13.02 -5.31 8.07
C VAL A 155 -13.39 -6.69 7.54
N ASP A 156 -12.98 -7.01 6.32
CA ASP A 156 -13.22 -8.31 5.71
C ASP A 156 -12.52 -9.45 6.48
N LEU A 157 -11.26 -9.24 6.90
CA LEU A 157 -10.50 -10.21 7.70
C LEU A 157 -11.20 -10.51 9.03
N PHE A 158 -11.72 -9.46 9.67
CA PHE A 158 -12.40 -9.55 10.95
C PHE A 158 -13.73 -10.31 10.82
N VAL A 159 -14.55 -10.00 9.83
CA VAL A 159 -15.84 -10.68 9.64
C VAL A 159 -15.67 -12.12 9.16
N TYR A 160 -14.71 -12.38 8.28
CA TYR A 160 -14.49 -13.72 7.73
C TYR A 160 -13.83 -14.68 8.72
N PHE A 161 -12.84 -14.21 9.50
CA PHE A 161 -12.01 -15.07 10.33
C PHE A 161 -12.07 -14.75 11.83
N GLY A 162 -12.88 -13.77 12.23
CA GLY A 162 -13.05 -13.37 13.62
C GLY A 162 -11.80 -12.73 14.21
N VAL A 163 -11.82 -12.51 15.52
CA VAL A 163 -10.68 -11.94 16.26
C VAL A 163 -9.45 -12.85 16.20
N ILE A 164 -9.63 -14.17 16.33
CA ILE A 164 -8.51 -15.11 16.41
C ILE A 164 -7.81 -15.20 15.06
N GLY A 165 -8.57 -15.43 13.98
CA GLY A 165 -7.97 -15.58 12.65
C GLY A 165 -7.36 -14.28 12.14
N SER A 166 -8.01 -13.14 12.35
CA SER A 166 -7.43 -11.85 11.98
C SER A 166 -6.11 -11.58 12.73
N THR A 167 -6.05 -11.88 14.02
CA THR A 167 -4.82 -11.75 14.81
C THR A 167 -3.69 -12.62 14.26
N ILE A 168 -3.97 -13.89 13.93
CA ILE A 168 -2.97 -14.82 13.37
C ILE A 168 -2.40 -14.27 12.05
N VAL A 169 -3.26 -13.79 11.16
CA VAL A 169 -2.86 -13.25 9.86
C VAL A 169 -1.98 -12.01 10.04
N TYR A 170 -2.43 -11.02 10.83
CA TYR A 170 -1.63 -9.81 11.09
C TYR A 170 -0.31 -10.13 11.79
N PHE A 171 -0.32 -11.03 12.76
CA PHE A 171 0.87 -11.46 13.48
C PHE A 171 1.88 -12.14 12.54
N THR A 172 1.42 -12.99 11.63
CA THR A 172 2.27 -13.65 10.63
C THR A 172 2.95 -12.64 9.73
N TYR A 173 2.20 -11.70 9.16
CA TYR A 173 2.77 -10.65 8.32
C TYR A 173 3.73 -9.76 9.12
N TYR A 174 3.39 -9.43 10.37
CA TYR A 174 4.26 -8.65 11.24
C TYR A 174 5.62 -9.33 11.47
N ILE A 175 5.63 -10.62 11.84
CA ILE A 175 6.86 -11.40 12.04
C ILE A 175 7.70 -11.45 10.77
N MET A 176 7.08 -11.70 9.61
CA MET A 176 7.80 -11.77 8.33
C MET A 176 8.54 -10.48 7.99
N MET A 177 8.05 -9.33 8.46
CA MET A 177 8.67 -8.02 8.19
C MET A 177 9.86 -7.70 9.13
N LEU A 178 9.91 -8.27 10.34
CA LEU A 178 10.91 -7.93 11.36
C LEU A 178 12.37 -8.06 10.89
N PRO A 179 12.77 -9.14 10.18
CA PRO A 179 14.15 -9.29 9.71
C PRO A 179 14.54 -8.15 8.76
N ALA A 180 13.62 -7.74 7.87
CA ALA A 180 13.85 -6.63 6.96
C ALA A 180 14.04 -5.30 7.70
N PHE A 181 13.27 -5.03 8.75
CA PHE A 181 13.45 -3.84 9.59
C PHE A 181 14.77 -3.82 10.34
N SER A 182 15.17 -4.95 10.93
CA SER A 182 16.40 -5.02 11.73
C SER A 182 17.67 -4.74 10.91
N VAL A 183 17.65 -5.07 9.62
CA VAL A 183 18.79 -4.87 8.70
C VAL A 183 18.64 -3.60 7.85
N PHE A 184 17.53 -2.86 7.98
CA PHE A 184 17.21 -1.66 7.17
C PHE A 184 18.29 -0.59 7.17
N ARG A 185 18.84 -0.30 8.35
CA ARG A 185 19.90 0.70 8.50
C ARG A 185 21.29 0.17 8.15
N ARG A 186 21.44 -1.14 7.97
CA ARG A 186 22.70 -1.79 7.60
C ARG A 186 22.89 -1.75 6.08
N SER A 187 24.10 -2.03 5.59
CA SER A 187 24.47 -1.96 4.18
C SER A 187 23.86 -3.08 3.30
N SER A 188 22.72 -3.68 3.69
CA SER A 188 22.07 -4.73 2.90
C SER A 188 21.39 -4.18 1.66
N PHE A 189 21.72 -4.69 0.48
CA PHE A 189 21.17 -4.18 -0.78
C PHE A 189 19.64 -4.26 -0.86
N LEU A 190 19.02 -5.35 -0.41
CA LEU A 190 17.59 -5.64 -0.61
C LEU A 190 16.67 -5.18 0.53
N SER A 191 17.20 -5.00 1.73
CA SER A 191 16.38 -4.65 2.90
C SER A 191 15.52 -3.38 2.72
N PRO A 192 16.01 -2.27 2.11
CA PRO A 192 15.19 -1.07 1.94
C PRO A 192 13.95 -1.29 1.07
N ILE A 193 14.07 -2.05 -0.03
CA ILE A 193 12.92 -2.32 -0.91
C ILE A 193 11.92 -3.29 -0.28
N ILE A 194 12.40 -4.26 0.51
CA ILE A 194 11.52 -5.20 1.21
C ILE A 194 10.63 -4.43 2.19
N VAL A 195 11.24 -3.57 3.01
CA VAL A 195 10.51 -2.71 3.96
C VAL A 195 9.50 -1.81 3.24
N LEU A 196 9.91 -1.17 2.13
CA LEU A 196 9.05 -0.26 1.38
C LEU A 196 7.82 -0.98 0.80
N VAL A 197 8.02 -2.10 0.11
CA VAL A 197 6.93 -2.85 -0.52
C VAL A 197 5.97 -3.38 0.54
N ASN A 198 6.48 -3.90 1.67
CA ASN A 198 5.63 -4.38 2.76
C ASN A 198 4.76 -3.25 3.33
N MET A 199 5.34 -2.08 3.55
CA MET A 199 4.61 -0.91 4.04
C MET A 199 3.55 -0.42 3.05
N ILE A 200 3.86 -0.42 1.75
CA ILE A 200 2.90 -0.06 0.71
C ILE A 200 1.77 -1.09 0.63
N LEU A 201 2.06 -2.40 0.67
CA LEU A 201 1.03 -3.44 0.62
C LEU A 201 0.08 -3.36 1.82
N LEU A 202 0.62 -3.16 3.03
CA LEU A 202 -0.21 -2.93 4.23
C LEU A 202 -1.06 -1.67 4.10
N LEU A 203 -0.49 -0.58 3.59
CA LEU A 203 -1.25 0.66 3.39
C LEU A 203 -2.38 0.47 2.36
N LEU A 204 -2.10 -0.22 1.25
CA LEU A 204 -3.09 -0.48 0.21
C LEU A 204 -4.18 -1.48 0.63
N SER A 205 -3.94 -2.30 1.66
CA SER A 205 -4.94 -3.24 2.19
C SER A 205 -6.21 -2.52 2.66
N PHE A 206 -6.04 -1.30 3.20
CA PHE A 206 -7.14 -0.41 3.59
C PHE A 206 -7.95 0.14 2.41
N PHE A 207 -7.38 0.20 1.21
CA PHE A 207 -8.02 0.81 0.03
C PHE A 207 -8.56 -0.21 -0.98
N SER A 208 -8.03 -1.43 -1.01
CA SER A 208 -8.32 -2.40 -2.06
C SER A 208 -9.12 -3.64 -1.62
N GLY A 209 -9.13 -3.99 -0.34
CA GLY A 209 -10.01 -5.05 0.18
C GLY A 209 -9.66 -6.50 -0.16
N HIS A 210 -8.52 -6.73 -0.83
CA HIS A 210 -8.15 -8.07 -1.31
C HIS A 210 -6.66 -8.37 -1.22
N ILE A 211 -5.87 -7.56 -0.52
CA ILE A 211 -4.42 -7.75 -0.45
C ILE A 211 -4.10 -8.85 0.55
N LEU A 212 -4.62 -8.71 1.78
CA LEU A 212 -4.35 -9.69 2.85
C LEU A 212 -5.11 -11.00 2.64
N ASN A 213 -6.29 -10.93 2.02
CA ASN A 213 -7.11 -12.10 1.68
C ASN A 213 -6.64 -12.86 0.42
N SER A 214 -5.66 -12.34 -0.33
CA SER A 214 -5.17 -13.01 -1.54
C SER A 214 -4.13 -14.09 -1.22
N GLY A 215 -4.51 -15.36 -1.38
CA GLY A 215 -3.60 -16.49 -1.20
C GLY A 215 -2.39 -16.47 -2.15
N MET A 216 -2.57 -15.99 -3.39
CA MET A 216 -1.47 -15.86 -4.35
C MET A 216 -0.47 -14.78 -3.93
N LEU A 217 -0.98 -13.64 -3.43
CA LEU A 217 -0.12 -12.58 -2.91
C LEU A 217 0.61 -13.06 -1.65
N GLY A 218 -0.06 -13.76 -0.74
CA GLY A 218 0.55 -14.26 0.50
C GLY A 218 1.80 -15.13 0.25
N LEU A 219 1.72 -16.06 -0.71
CA LEU A 219 2.86 -16.89 -1.11
C LEU A 219 4.03 -16.04 -1.67
N LEU A 220 3.73 -15.15 -2.62
CA LEU A 220 4.75 -14.27 -3.23
C LEU A 220 5.34 -13.31 -2.20
N TRP A 221 4.55 -12.86 -1.24
CA TRP A 221 4.97 -11.96 -0.17
C TRP A 221 5.90 -12.66 0.83
N GLY A 222 5.63 -13.92 1.16
CA GLY A 222 6.54 -14.76 1.96
C GLY A 222 7.90 -14.95 1.27
N VAL A 223 7.90 -15.32 -0.01
CA VAL A 223 9.13 -15.45 -0.82
C VAL A 223 9.88 -14.12 -0.92
N PHE A 224 9.16 -13.02 -1.09
CA PHE A 224 9.80 -11.71 -1.19
C PHE A 224 10.46 -11.27 0.13
N ASN A 225 9.85 -11.57 1.28
CA ASN A 225 10.47 -11.33 2.58
C ASN A 225 11.69 -12.23 2.83
N SER A 226 11.69 -13.47 2.34
CA SER A 226 12.82 -14.39 2.55
C SER A 226 14.11 -13.93 1.84
N LEU A 227 14.00 -13.07 0.82
CA LEU A 227 15.15 -12.45 0.14
C LEU A 227 16.09 -11.68 1.08
N VAL A 228 15.60 -11.26 2.26
CA VAL A 228 16.45 -10.60 3.27
C VAL A 228 17.55 -11.52 3.81
N PHE A 229 17.33 -12.83 3.81
CA PHE A 229 18.28 -13.83 4.31
C PHE A 229 19.30 -14.28 3.26
N ILE A 230 19.07 -13.93 2.00
CA ILE A 230 20.03 -14.21 0.93
C ILE A 230 21.22 -13.28 1.14
N LYS A 231 22.34 -13.85 1.59
CA LYS A 231 23.62 -13.16 1.54
C LYS A 231 23.98 -12.98 0.05
N PRO A 232 24.31 -11.77 -0.42
CA PRO A 232 24.79 -11.61 -1.77
C PRO A 232 26.07 -12.45 -1.93
N ILE A 233 26.08 -13.35 -2.91
CA ILE A 233 27.22 -14.20 -3.29
C ILE A 233 28.41 -13.34 -3.78
N GLU A 234 28.22 -12.03 -3.94
CA GLU A 234 29.17 -11.11 -4.57
C GLU A 234 30.39 -10.70 -3.73
N ARG A 235 30.56 -11.19 -2.49
CA ARG A 235 31.79 -10.92 -1.70
C ARG A 235 32.90 -11.97 -1.81
N GLN A 236 32.73 -13.03 -2.60
CA GLN A 236 33.80 -14.01 -2.82
C GLN A 236 34.70 -13.69 -4.02
N LYS A 237 34.36 -12.71 -4.86
CA LYS A 237 35.18 -12.36 -6.04
C LYS A 237 36.29 -11.35 -5.72
N ASP A 238 36.14 -10.59 -4.63
CA ASP A 238 37.14 -9.59 -4.21
C ASP A 238 38.23 -10.18 -3.30
N SER A 239 38.05 -11.39 -2.75
CA SER A 239 39.08 -12.08 -1.93
C SER A 239 40.01 -13.01 -2.72
N TYR A 240 39.90 -13.07 -4.05
CA TYR A 240 40.81 -13.84 -4.91
C TYR A 240 41.81 -12.97 -5.68
N ASN A 241 41.78 -11.65 -5.50
CA ASN A 241 42.63 -10.69 -6.21
C ASN A 241 43.43 -9.76 -5.27
N ASP A 242 43.51 -10.07 -3.97
CA ASP A 242 44.45 -9.44 -3.04
C ASP A 242 45.59 -10.40 -2.68
#